data_AF-A0A962A3T6-F1
#
_entry.id   AF-A0A962A3T6-F1
#
_cell.length_a   1.000
_cell.length_b   1.000
_cell.length_c   1.000
_cell.angle_alpha   90.00
_cell.angle_beta   90.00
_cell.angle_gamma   90.00
#
_symmetry.space_group_name_H-M   'P 1'
#
loop_
_entity.id
_entity.type
_entity.pdbx_description
1 polymer ?
#
loop_
_entity_poly.entity_id
_entity_poly.type
_entity_poly.pdbx_seq_one_letter_code
_entity_poly.pdbx_strand_id
1 'polypeptide(L)'
;MHNHDWKRTAWFLLLAAPIVIGYFYNDYTPARAPFSGDSPAITAQSRQHILYGDGETGGHRHSIGTPCKTEFPSYWSEEKIINIVSGIAANNSLPWRLESNGYEVAEDTIDGVEVRVVVDPRANEVVTAYPTDLPQNPCP
;
A
#
# COMPACT_ATOMS: atom_id res chain seq x y z
N MET A 1 69.36 -10.82 -55.27
CA MET A 1 70.23 -9.88 -54.55
C MET A 1 69.33 -9.04 -53.66
N HIS A 2 69.53 -9.09 -52.34
CA HIS A 2 69.43 -7.95 -51.40
C HIS A 2 68.06 -7.22 -51.32
N ASN A 3 67.28 -7.14 -50.23
CA ASN A 3 67.61 -6.97 -48.81
C ASN A 3 66.38 -7.15 -47.89
N HIS A 4 66.71 -7.47 -46.63
CA HIS A 4 65.91 -7.48 -45.39
C HIS A 4 65.05 -6.23 -45.11
N ASP A 5 63.89 -6.49 -44.45
CA ASP A 5 63.36 -5.94 -43.16
C ASP A 5 63.44 -4.40 -42.93
N TRP A 6 62.68 -3.68 -42.10
CA TRP A 6 61.98 -3.93 -40.84
C TRP A 6 61.28 -2.61 -40.51
N LYS A 7 60.01 -2.64 -40.07
CA LYS A 7 59.43 -1.78 -39.01
C LYS A 7 57.95 -2.11 -38.84
N ARG A 8 57.71 -2.83 -37.75
CA ARG A 8 56.42 -3.11 -37.13
C ARG A 8 55.93 -1.87 -36.41
N THR A 9 54.65 -1.51 -36.57
CA THR A 9 53.75 -1.25 -35.42
C THR A 9 52.28 -1.26 -35.85
N ALA A 10 51.48 -1.98 -35.06
CA ALA A 10 50.02 -2.03 -35.05
C ALA A 10 49.41 -0.63 -34.80
N TRP A 11 48.13 -0.34 -35.03
CA TRP A 11 46.97 -0.94 -34.38
C TRP A 11 45.66 -0.56 -35.12
N PHE A 12 44.75 -1.51 -35.16
CA PHE A 12 43.35 -1.36 -35.57
C PHE A 12 42.63 -0.33 -34.68
N LEU A 13 42.01 0.69 -35.29
CA LEU A 13 40.91 1.42 -34.68
C LEU A 13 39.61 0.93 -35.33
N LEU A 14 38.97 -0.03 -34.67
CA LEU A 14 37.56 -0.36 -34.89
C LEU A 14 36.73 0.84 -34.40
N LEU A 15 35.94 1.43 -35.31
CA LEU A 15 34.90 2.39 -34.97
C LEU A 15 33.82 1.66 -34.17
N ALA A 16 33.82 1.84 -32.85
CA ALA A 16 32.72 1.44 -32.00
C ALA A 16 31.57 2.45 -32.19
N ALA A 17 30.46 2.00 -32.78
CA ALA A 17 29.21 2.74 -32.76
C ALA A 17 28.63 2.68 -31.33
N PRO A 18 28.21 3.81 -30.72
CA PRO A 18 27.54 3.75 -29.44
C PRO A 18 26.15 3.14 -29.63
N ILE A 19 25.94 1.99 -28.99
CA ILE A 19 24.63 1.41 -28.74
C ILE A 19 23.94 2.35 -27.75
N VAL A 20 22.96 3.12 -28.21
CA VAL A 20 22.07 3.86 -27.31
C VAL A 20 21.10 2.84 -26.70
N ILE A 21 21.50 2.28 -25.56
CA ILE A 21 20.59 1.54 -24.69
C ILE A 21 19.72 2.60 -24.01
N GLY A 22 18.50 2.80 -24.53
CA GLY A 22 17.50 3.58 -23.84
C GLY A 22 17.14 2.88 -22.53
N TYR A 23 17.68 3.39 -21.42
CA TYR A 23 17.12 3.09 -20.11
C TYR A 23 15.79 3.82 -20.03
N PHE A 24 14.69 3.12 -20.31
CA PHE A 24 13.39 3.53 -19.81
C PHE A 24 13.44 3.41 -18.30
N TYR A 25 13.91 4.46 -17.63
CA TYR A 25 13.50 4.70 -16.25
C TYR A 25 12.02 4.99 -16.34
N ASN A 26 11.19 3.98 -16.00
CA ASN A 26 9.83 4.28 -15.63
C ASN A 26 9.94 5.34 -14.53
N ASP A 27 9.37 6.53 -14.78
CA ASP A 27 9.13 7.52 -13.76
C ASP A 27 8.16 6.89 -12.76
N TYR A 28 8.68 6.07 -11.85
CA TYR A 28 8.00 5.72 -10.62
C TYR A 28 8.02 7.03 -9.84
N THR A 29 7.11 7.95 -10.16
CA THR A 29 6.76 9.02 -9.24
C THR A 29 6.31 8.29 -7.99
N PRO A 30 7.07 8.27 -6.88
CA PRO A 30 6.53 7.73 -5.66
C PRO A 30 5.26 8.54 -5.41
N ALA A 31 4.13 7.84 -5.30
CA ALA A 31 2.95 8.41 -4.68
C ALA A 31 3.47 9.14 -3.44
N ARG A 32 3.17 10.45 -3.36
CA ARG A 32 3.61 11.34 -2.28
C ARG A 32 3.61 10.54 -0.98
N ALA A 33 4.75 10.48 -0.28
CA ALA A 33 4.85 9.79 0.99
C ALA A 33 3.63 10.19 1.84
N PRO A 34 2.74 9.26 2.17
CA PRO A 34 1.55 9.59 2.91
C PRO A 34 2.03 9.96 4.30
N PHE A 35 1.56 11.12 4.77
CA PHE A 35 1.92 11.72 6.05
C PHE A 35 3.37 12.22 6.15
N SER A 36 3.55 13.53 5.96
CA SER A 36 4.76 14.26 6.35
C SER A 36 4.81 14.51 7.88
N GLY A 37 4.37 13.55 8.70
CA GLY A 37 4.16 13.69 10.15
C GLY A 37 4.01 12.33 10.87
N ASP A 38 3.51 12.36 12.11
CA ASP A 38 3.20 11.17 12.91
C ASP A 38 2.19 10.24 12.20
N SER A 39 2.24 8.93 12.47
CA SER A 39 1.29 7.96 11.91
C SER A 39 -0.17 8.35 12.21
N PRO A 40 -1.12 8.08 11.30
CA PRO A 40 -2.53 8.40 11.53
C PRO A 40 -3.06 7.80 12.84
N ALA A 41 -3.74 8.61 13.63
CA ALA A 41 -4.25 8.18 14.93
C ALA A 41 -5.47 7.28 14.79
N ILE A 42 -5.57 6.25 15.64
CA ILE A 42 -6.81 5.51 15.86
C ILE A 42 -7.48 6.08 17.10
N THR A 43 -8.46 6.97 16.90
CA THR A 43 -9.21 7.58 18.00
C THR A 43 -10.12 6.54 18.67
N ALA A 44 -10.65 6.87 19.86
CA ALA A 44 -11.66 6.05 20.50
C ALA A 44 -12.92 5.87 19.62
N GLN A 45 -13.28 6.91 18.87
CA GLN A 45 -14.39 6.87 17.91
C GLN A 45 -14.06 5.96 16.72
N SER A 46 -12.87 6.06 16.14
CA SER A 46 -12.42 5.17 15.06
C SER A 46 -12.42 3.71 15.50
N ARG A 47 -11.90 3.44 16.71
CA ARG A 47 -11.91 2.10 17.30
C ARG A 47 -13.33 1.56 17.46
N GLN A 48 -14.25 2.37 18.00
CA GLN A 48 -15.65 2.00 18.15
C GLN A 48 -16.30 1.72 16.79
N HIS A 49 -16.09 2.61 15.82
CA HIS A 49 -16.63 2.48 14.46
C HIS A 49 -16.14 1.20 13.77
N ILE A 50 -14.84 0.92 13.82
CA ILE A 50 -14.24 -0.29 13.24
C ILE A 50 -14.78 -1.55 13.91
N LEU A 51 -14.79 -1.60 15.24
CA LEU A 51 -15.11 -2.85 15.96
C LEU A 51 -16.61 -3.11 16.06
N TYR A 52 -17.40 -2.10 16.38
CA TYR A 52 -18.81 -2.28 16.77
C TYR A 52 -19.79 -1.43 15.97
N GLY A 53 -19.29 -0.46 15.20
CA GLY A 53 -20.12 0.50 14.50
C GLY A 53 -20.63 1.62 15.40
N ASP A 54 -21.26 2.60 14.76
CA ASP A 54 -21.79 3.83 15.35
C ASP A 54 -23.24 4.11 14.91
N GLY A 55 -23.96 3.05 14.51
CA GLY A 55 -25.34 3.11 14.01
C GLY A 55 -25.55 2.08 12.90
N GLU A 56 -25.95 2.54 11.72
CA GLU A 56 -26.11 1.70 10.52
C GLU A 56 -24.77 1.48 9.76
N THR A 57 -23.67 2.02 10.28
CA THR A 57 -22.35 2.01 9.64
C THR A 57 -21.27 1.37 10.53
N GLY A 58 -20.17 0.95 9.91
CA GLY A 58 -19.06 0.29 10.60
C GLY A 58 -19.40 -1.12 11.09
N GLY A 59 -18.73 -1.54 12.16
CA GLY A 59 -19.00 -2.82 12.81
C GLY A 59 -18.43 -4.00 12.03
N HIS A 60 -17.10 -4.08 12.00
CA HIS A 60 -16.35 -5.10 11.26
C HIS A 60 -15.75 -6.18 12.16
N ARG A 61 -15.92 -6.12 13.48
CA ARG A 61 -15.56 -7.27 14.34
C ARG A 61 -16.49 -8.44 14.00
N HIS A 62 -16.00 -9.66 14.24
CA HIS A 62 -16.83 -10.84 14.08
C HIS A 62 -18.10 -10.79 14.96
N SER A 63 -19.22 -11.25 14.39
CA SER A 63 -20.55 -11.36 14.99
C SER A 63 -21.24 -10.02 15.29
N ILE A 64 -20.96 -8.96 14.55
CA ILE A 64 -21.72 -7.70 14.67
C ILE A 64 -23.00 -7.75 13.84
N GLY A 65 -22.93 -8.34 12.65
CA GLY A 65 -24.08 -8.53 11.75
C GLY A 65 -24.51 -7.25 11.02
N THR A 66 -23.64 -6.24 10.88
CA THR A 66 -23.99 -5.02 10.14
C THR A 66 -24.35 -5.37 8.69
N PRO A 67 -25.57 -5.06 8.21
CA PRO A 67 -26.01 -5.45 6.87
C PRO A 67 -25.10 -4.92 5.76
N CYS A 68 -24.88 -5.74 4.72
CA CYS A 68 -24.04 -5.42 3.56
C CYS A 68 -22.57 -5.09 3.88
N LYS A 69 -22.07 -5.45 5.07
CA LYS A 69 -20.66 -5.24 5.47
C LYS A 69 -19.94 -6.57 5.65
N THR A 70 -18.63 -6.53 5.56
CA THR A 70 -17.74 -7.66 5.85
C THR A 70 -17.28 -7.61 7.30
N GLU A 71 -16.90 -8.76 7.84
CA GLU A 71 -16.37 -8.88 9.20
C GLU A 71 -15.01 -9.56 9.20
N PHE A 72 -14.14 -9.12 10.11
CA PHE A 72 -12.87 -9.79 10.40
C PHE A 72 -13.12 -11.22 10.90
N PRO A 73 -12.15 -12.14 10.70
CA PRO A 73 -12.30 -13.52 11.13
C PRO A 73 -12.54 -13.67 12.62
N SER A 74 -13.29 -14.71 12.99
CA SER A 74 -13.63 -15.03 14.39
C SER A 74 -12.43 -15.26 15.31
N TYR A 75 -11.28 -15.65 14.74
CA TYR A 75 -10.05 -15.89 15.48
C TYR A 75 -9.19 -14.62 15.66
N TRP A 76 -9.61 -13.46 15.13
CA TRP A 76 -8.95 -12.17 15.38
C TRP A 76 -9.57 -11.49 16.61
N SER A 77 -8.74 -11.20 17.60
CA SER A 77 -9.15 -10.36 18.73
C SER A 77 -9.28 -8.90 18.31
N GLU A 78 -10.02 -8.11 19.08
CA GLU A 78 -10.12 -6.65 18.89
C GLU A 78 -8.76 -5.96 18.91
N GLU A 79 -7.88 -6.40 19.81
CA GLU A 79 -6.52 -5.89 19.89
C GLU A 79 -5.73 -6.20 18.63
N LYS A 80 -5.84 -7.43 18.11
CA LYS A 80 -5.21 -7.81 16.84
C LYS A 80 -5.70 -6.95 15.68
N ILE A 81 -7.02 -6.77 15.56
CA ILE A 81 -7.62 -5.92 14.52
C ILE A 81 -7.00 -4.52 14.58
N ILE A 82 -7.02 -3.88 15.75
CA ILE A 82 -6.55 -2.50 15.90
C ILE A 82 -5.03 -2.38 15.70
N ASN A 83 -4.25 -3.37 16.14
CA ASN A 83 -2.81 -3.39 15.90
C ASN A 83 -2.47 -3.53 14.41
N ILE A 84 -3.20 -4.37 13.67
CA ILE A 84 -3.05 -4.50 12.21
C ILE A 84 -3.39 -3.18 11.53
N VAL A 85 -4.53 -2.57 11.88
CA VAL A 85 -4.95 -1.28 11.31
C VAL A 85 -3.92 -0.20 11.58
N SER A 86 -3.37 -0.15 12.80
CA SER A 86 -2.31 0.79 13.17
C SER A 86 -1.04 0.56 12.36
N GLY A 87 -0.64 -0.70 12.17
CA GLY A 87 0.52 -1.09 11.36
C GLY A 87 0.38 -0.68 9.90
N ILE A 88 -0.78 -0.92 9.29
CA ILE A 88 -1.07 -0.51 7.92
C ILE A 88 -1.06 1.02 7.80
N ALA A 89 -1.75 1.73 8.72
CA ALA A 89 -1.81 3.18 8.74
C ALA A 89 -0.42 3.84 8.87
N ALA A 90 0.49 3.22 9.63
CA ALA A 90 1.85 3.69 9.82
C ALA A 90 2.82 3.32 8.67
N ASN A 91 2.39 2.50 7.70
CA ASN A 91 3.27 1.97 6.68
C ASN A 91 3.28 2.85 5.41
N ASN A 92 4.28 3.74 5.34
CA ASN A 92 4.49 4.64 4.19
C ASN A 92 5.02 3.93 2.93
N SER A 93 5.29 2.62 2.99
CA SER A 93 5.73 1.84 1.83
C SER A 93 4.56 1.19 1.08
N LEU A 94 3.35 1.19 1.67
CA LEU A 94 2.16 0.68 1.00
C LEU A 94 1.73 1.60 -0.15
N PRO A 95 1.05 1.07 -1.17
CA PRO A 95 0.53 1.85 -2.29
C PRO A 95 -0.72 2.64 -1.87
N TRP A 96 -0.53 3.74 -1.15
CA TRP A 96 -1.62 4.64 -0.77
C TRP A 96 -2.21 5.34 -1.98
N ARG A 97 -3.54 5.39 -2.06
CA ARG A 97 -4.29 6.09 -3.10
C ARG A 97 -5.26 7.09 -2.50
N LEU A 98 -5.31 8.28 -3.07
CA LEU A 98 -6.33 9.28 -2.74
C LEU A 98 -7.59 9.00 -3.55
N GLU A 99 -8.70 8.77 -2.86
CA GLU A 99 -10.02 8.54 -3.45
C GLU A 99 -10.74 9.87 -3.72
N SER A 100 -11.77 9.84 -4.57
CA SER A 100 -12.52 11.05 -4.98
C SER A 100 -13.27 11.76 -3.84
N ASN A 101 -13.51 11.05 -2.74
CA ASN A 101 -14.11 11.58 -1.52
C ASN A 101 -13.09 12.31 -0.60
N GLY A 102 -11.81 12.33 -0.99
CA GLY A 102 -10.73 12.99 -0.25
C GLY A 102 -10.08 12.14 0.85
N TYR A 103 -10.45 10.87 0.97
CA TYR A 103 -9.79 9.92 1.87
C TYR A 103 -8.64 9.20 1.18
N GLU A 104 -7.64 8.84 1.96
CA GLU A 104 -6.54 7.98 1.51
C GLU A 104 -6.82 6.53 1.91
N VAL A 105 -6.51 5.60 1.01
CA VAL A 105 -6.75 4.18 1.19
C VAL A 105 -5.47 3.40 0.92
N ALA A 106 -5.18 2.44 1.79
CA ALA A 106 -4.20 1.40 1.56
C ALA A 106 -4.77 0.04 1.94
N GLU A 107 -4.22 -0.99 1.34
CA GLU A 107 -4.57 -2.39 1.58
C GLU A 107 -3.31 -3.17 1.90
N ASP A 108 -3.44 -4.16 2.78
CA ASP A 108 -2.40 -5.15 3.06
C ASP A 108 -3.04 -6.50 3.39
N THR A 109 -2.32 -7.58 3.09
CA THR A 109 -2.79 -8.95 3.35
C THR A 109 -2.12 -9.51 4.59
N ILE A 110 -2.89 -9.71 5.66
CA ILE A 110 -2.40 -10.27 6.93
C ILE A 110 -3.13 -11.59 7.19
N ASP A 111 -2.38 -12.67 7.44
CA ASP A 111 -2.92 -14.01 7.66
C ASP A 111 -3.91 -14.48 6.58
N GLY A 112 -3.70 -14.05 5.33
CA GLY A 112 -4.56 -14.39 4.19
C GLY A 112 -5.88 -13.63 4.14
N VAL A 113 -5.99 -12.49 4.84
CA VAL A 113 -7.13 -11.56 4.76
C VAL A 113 -6.66 -10.21 4.23
N GLU A 114 -7.26 -9.73 3.15
CA GLU A 114 -7.00 -8.40 2.59
C GLU A 114 -7.74 -7.33 3.39
N VAL A 115 -6.98 -6.55 4.17
CA VAL A 115 -7.49 -5.48 5.03
C VAL A 115 -7.32 -4.14 4.35
N ARG A 116 -8.44 -3.44 4.14
CA ARG A 116 -8.44 -2.04 3.70
C ARG A 116 -8.48 -1.11 4.90
N VAL A 117 -7.61 -0.12 4.92
CA VAL A 117 -7.60 0.99 5.87
C VAL A 117 -7.89 2.30 5.15
N VAL A 118 -8.80 3.09 5.72
CA VAL A 118 -9.21 4.39 5.19
C VAL A 118 -8.80 5.48 6.18
N VAL A 119 -8.08 6.49 5.71
CA VAL A 119 -7.56 7.60 6.52
C VAL A 119 -8.11 8.93 6.02
N ASP A 120 -8.44 9.81 6.96
CA ASP A 120 -8.65 11.23 6.69
C ASP A 120 -7.29 11.96 6.72
N PRO A 121 -6.75 12.37 5.56
CA PRO A 121 -5.45 13.03 5.51
C PRO A 121 -5.48 14.45 6.09
N ARG A 122 -6.66 15.05 6.32
CA ARG A 122 -6.80 16.37 6.93
C ARG A 122 -6.74 16.31 8.45
N ALA A 123 -7.39 15.30 9.03
CA ALA A 123 -7.35 15.05 10.47
C ALA A 123 -6.13 14.23 10.91
N ASN A 124 -5.49 13.52 9.96
CA ASN A 124 -4.46 12.51 10.24
C ASN A 124 -5.00 11.39 11.14
N GLU A 125 -6.18 10.87 10.80
CA GLU A 125 -6.91 9.87 11.60
C GLU A 125 -7.44 8.74 10.74
N VAL A 126 -7.41 7.51 11.28
CA VAL A 126 -8.08 6.37 10.66
C VAL A 126 -9.60 6.57 10.77
N VAL A 127 -10.30 6.53 9.64
CA VAL A 127 -11.76 6.65 9.57
C VAL A 127 -12.41 5.28 9.78
N THR A 128 -11.94 4.27 9.07
CA THR A 128 -12.46 2.90 9.15
C THR A 128 -11.45 1.89 8.62
N ALA A 129 -11.69 0.62 8.90
CA ALA A 129 -10.94 -0.50 8.36
C ALA A 129 -11.80 -1.76 8.32
N TYR A 130 -11.68 -2.54 7.25
CA TYR A 130 -12.49 -3.72 7.03
C TYR A 130 -11.83 -4.71 6.07
N PRO A 131 -12.16 -6.01 6.15
CA PRO A 131 -11.69 -6.99 5.19
C PRO A 131 -12.43 -6.83 3.85
N THR A 132 -11.73 -7.01 2.74
CA THR A 132 -12.27 -6.78 1.39
C THR A 132 -12.50 -8.06 0.60
N ASP A 133 -11.93 -9.16 1.06
CA ASP A 133 -11.94 -10.49 0.44
C ASP A 133 -12.80 -11.52 1.21
N LEU A 134 -13.57 -11.07 2.21
CA LEU A 134 -14.48 -11.91 2.99
C LEU A 134 -15.94 -11.72 2.60
N PRO A 135 -16.82 -12.74 2.79
CA PRO A 135 -18.24 -12.60 2.51
C PRO A 135 -18.90 -11.47 3.30
N GLN A 136 -19.82 -10.75 2.64
CA GLN A 136 -20.65 -9.75 3.29
C GLN A 136 -21.82 -10.39 4.04
N ASN A 137 -22.24 -9.72 5.12
CA ASN A 137 -23.50 -9.98 5.79
C ASN A 137 -24.69 -9.74 4.84
N PRO A 138 -25.83 -10.44 5.03
CA PRO A 138 -27.03 -10.25 4.22
C PRO A 138 -27.47 -8.78 4.15
N CYS A 139 -27.96 -8.37 2.98
CA CYS A 139 -28.58 -7.06 2.78
C CYS A 139 -30.11 -7.14 2.98
N PRO A 140 -30.77 -6.07 3.47
CA PRO A 140 -32.23 -5.99 3.57
C PRO A 140 -32.94 -5.98 2.22
#